data_AF-A0A7W7G8A9-F1
#
_entry.id   AF-A0A7W7G8A9-F1
#
_cell.length_a   1.000
_cell.length_b   1.000
_cell.length_c   1.000
_cell.angle_alpha   90.00
_cell.angle_beta   90.00
_cell.angle_gamma   90.00
#
_symmetry.space_group_name_H-M   'P 1'
#
loop_
_entity.id
_entity.type
_entity.pdbx_description
1 polymer ?
#
loop_
_entity_poly.entity_id
_entity_poly.type
_entity_poly.pdbx_seq_one_letter_code
_entity_poly.pdbx_strand_id
1 'polypeptide(L)'
;MPDVGDSQIVELTVSPADGTTSATLAVIPPEGDVTTGLEPTPSNGNAVWSYEVTYTMPGIWQFMWTVTGTGRGVQYQKATVAPAPARGRSYASTTDLANWLKAAPPLNAQALLEGATRFLDNRVLLAAVYDINLDGMPTSTTVIKALRDATCALATWWHAQGIEGEDANSVYTTVSIGSASFTRTPGAGGAPSDPRMSREAAEILAGAGLLGHPIRSC
;
A
#
# COMPACT_ATOMS: atom_id res chain seq x y z
N MET A 1 1.45 7.87 -4.54
CA MET A 1 1.61 7.98 -3.08
C MET A 1 3.09 7.86 -2.83
N PRO A 2 3.74 8.84 -2.19
CA PRO A 2 5.18 8.81 -1.97
C PRO A 2 5.55 7.78 -0.90
N ASP A 3 6.70 7.13 -1.07
CA ASP A 3 7.32 6.28 -0.06
C ASP A 3 8.29 7.11 0.80
N VAL A 4 8.66 6.62 1.98
CA VAL A 4 9.72 7.27 2.77
C VAL A 4 11.02 7.29 1.97
N GLY A 5 11.61 8.49 1.85
CA GLY A 5 12.77 8.78 1.02
C GLY A 5 12.42 9.49 -0.28
N ASP A 6 11.16 9.49 -0.69
CA ASP A 6 10.72 10.22 -1.88
C ASP A 6 10.63 11.74 -1.62
N SER A 7 10.88 12.50 -2.66
CA SER A 7 10.62 13.94 -2.70
C SER A 7 9.42 14.21 -3.59
N GLN A 8 8.51 15.07 -3.14
CA GLN A 8 7.34 15.48 -3.90
C GLN A 8 7.18 16.99 -3.86
N ILE A 9 6.81 17.57 -4.99
CA ILE A 9 6.38 18.96 -5.08
C ILE A 9 4.94 19.06 -4.57
N VAL A 10 4.74 19.82 -3.51
CA VAL A 10 3.42 20.23 -3.05
C VAL A 10 3.09 21.61 -3.64
N GLU A 11 1.87 21.74 -4.14
CA GLU A 11 1.41 22.94 -4.81
C GLU A 11 0.15 23.51 -4.15
N LEU A 12 0.09 24.83 -4.05
CA LEU A 12 -1.08 25.59 -3.64
C LEU A 12 -1.47 26.54 -4.76
N THR A 13 -2.73 26.50 -5.17
CA THR A 13 -3.33 27.52 -6.04
C THR A 13 -4.21 28.45 -5.22
N VAL A 14 -3.97 29.75 -5.31
CA VAL A 14 -4.72 30.81 -4.63
C VAL A 14 -5.53 31.58 -5.65
N SER A 15 -6.83 31.70 -5.40
CA SER A 15 -7.73 32.53 -6.21
C SER A 15 -8.77 33.19 -5.30
N PRO A 16 -8.93 34.53 -5.35
CA PRO A 16 -8.16 35.49 -6.15
C PRO A 16 -6.74 35.71 -5.60
N ALA A 17 -5.79 36.03 -6.47
CA ALA A 17 -4.41 36.39 -6.11
C ALA A 17 -3.94 37.64 -6.86
N ASP A 18 -3.02 38.39 -6.26
CA ASP A 18 -2.36 39.56 -6.86
C ASP A 18 -0.90 39.70 -6.38
N GLY A 19 -0.23 40.80 -6.76
CA GLY A 19 1.16 41.07 -6.37
C GLY A 19 1.39 41.30 -4.87
N THR A 20 0.34 41.36 -4.06
CA THR A 20 0.41 41.42 -2.59
C THR A 20 0.17 40.08 -1.92
N THR A 21 -0.27 39.06 -2.69
CA THR A 21 -0.45 37.69 -2.21
C THR A 21 0.91 37.09 -1.86
N SER A 22 1.05 36.58 -0.64
CA SER A 22 2.21 35.84 -0.16
C SER A 22 1.76 34.60 0.61
N ALA A 23 2.40 33.46 0.41
CA ALA A 23 2.09 32.21 1.10
C ALA A 23 3.30 31.68 1.87
N THR A 24 3.08 31.20 3.08
CA THR A 24 4.06 30.46 3.88
C THR A 24 3.57 29.05 4.13
N LEU A 25 4.46 28.07 4.14
CA LEU A 25 4.14 26.67 4.37
C LEU A 25 4.60 26.22 5.76
N ALA A 26 3.75 25.46 6.44
CA ALA A 26 4.12 24.63 7.57
C ALA A 26 3.92 23.15 7.21
N VAL A 27 4.96 22.35 7.43
CA VAL A 27 4.98 20.91 7.22
C VAL A 27 4.88 20.23 8.58
N ILE A 28 3.79 19.50 8.78
CA ILE A 28 3.49 18.75 9.99
C ILE A 28 3.72 17.27 9.66
N PRO A 29 4.85 16.69 10.08
CA PRO A 29 5.07 15.25 9.93
C PRO A 29 4.08 14.47 10.81
N PRO A 30 3.86 13.17 10.52
CA PRO A 30 3.00 12.31 11.33
C PRO A 30 3.52 12.16 12.78
N GLU A 31 4.83 12.24 12.96
CA GLU A 31 5.50 12.25 14.25
C GLU A 31 6.73 13.17 14.16
N GLY A 32 7.05 13.87 15.25
CA GLY A 32 8.18 14.80 15.32
C GLY A 32 7.78 16.28 15.26
N ASP A 33 8.79 17.13 15.02
CA ASP A 33 8.63 18.58 15.11
C ASP A 33 8.00 19.17 13.84
N VAL A 34 7.04 20.07 14.06
CA VAL A 34 6.43 20.84 12.98
C VAL A 34 7.44 21.83 12.43
N THR A 35 7.71 21.75 11.12
CA THR A 35 8.53 22.74 10.44
C THR A 35 7.63 23.88 9.97
N THR A 36 7.91 25.11 10.38
CA THR A 36 7.09 26.29 10.06
C THR A 36 7.92 27.37 9.37
N GLY A 37 7.25 28.29 8.67
CA GLY A 37 7.91 29.43 8.05
C GLY A 37 8.71 29.09 6.79
N LEU A 38 8.38 27.99 6.12
CA LEU A 38 8.98 27.65 4.84
C LEU A 38 8.50 28.64 3.78
N GLU A 39 9.43 29.06 2.93
CA GLU A 39 9.20 30.03 1.84
C GLU A 39 9.00 29.27 0.50
N PRO A 40 7.76 28.93 0.13
CA PRO A 40 7.46 28.32 -1.16
C PRO A 40 7.77 29.26 -2.31
N THR A 41 8.11 28.70 -3.48
CA THR A 41 8.42 29.48 -4.67
C THR A 41 7.13 29.91 -5.36
N PRO A 42 6.87 31.23 -5.53
CA PRO A 42 5.72 31.71 -6.25
C PRO A 42 5.89 31.56 -7.76
N SER A 43 4.78 31.31 -8.45
CA SER A 43 4.67 31.30 -9.89
C SER A 43 3.30 31.84 -10.32
N ASN A 44 3.13 32.06 -11.63
CA ASN A 44 1.89 32.58 -12.22
C ASN A 44 1.38 33.89 -11.54
N GLY A 45 2.28 34.83 -11.27
CA GLY A 45 1.92 36.11 -10.63
C GLY A 45 1.42 35.97 -9.18
N ASN A 46 2.06 35.11 -8.39
CA ASN A 46 1.70 34.77 -7.00
C ASN A 46 0.37 34.01 -6.83
N ALA A 47 -0.20 33.49 -7.93
CA ALA A 47 -1.39 32.65 -7.89
C ALA A 47 -1.07 31.18 -7.59
N VAL A 48 0.16 30.71 -7.84
CA VAL A 48 0.56 29.32 -7.59
C VAL A 48 1.85 29.29 -6.77
N TRP A 49 1.89 28.48 -5.72
CA TRP A 49 3.03 28.32 -4.83
C TRP A 49 3.47 26.87 -4.81
N SER A 50 4.76 26.62 -4.94
CA SER A 50 5.33 25.27 -5.00
C SER A 50 6.46 25.10 -3.99
N TYR A 51 6.53 23.94 -3.36
CA TYR A 51 7.62 23.59 -2.44
C TYR A 51 7.94 22.10 -2.54
N GLU A 52 9.22 21.75 -2.55
CA GLU A 52 9.65 20.35 -2.57
C GLU A 52 9.80 19.82 -1.14
N VAL A 53 9.04 18.78 -0.80
CA VAL A 53 9.08 18.12 0.51
C VAL A 53 9.70 16.75 0.34
N THR A 54 10.70 16.44 1.17
CA THR A 54 11.26 15.08 1.27
C THR A 54 10.64 14.38 2.47
N TYR A 55 10.03 13.22 2.25
CA TYR A 55 9.35 12.48 3.29
C TYR A 55 10.30 11.56 4.04
N THR A 56 10.57 11.87 5.30
CA THR A 56 11.52 11.12 6.13
C THR A 56 10.88 10.01 6.97
N MET A 57 9.55 10.00 7.08
CA MET A 57 8.81 9.12 7.99
C MET A 57 7.48 8.69 7.35
N PRO A 58 7.01 7.45 7.64
CA PRO A 58 5.72 7.00 7.15
C PRO A 58 4.57 7.60 7.95
N GLY A 59 3.41 7.69 7.32
CA GLY A 59 2.19 8.16 7.96
C GLY A 59 1.56 9.34 7.21
N ILE A 60 0.66 10.04 7.88
CA ILE A 60 -0.07 11.16 7.29
C ILE A 60 0.69 12.45 7.55
N TRP A 61 1.27 13.02 6.50
CA TRP A 61 1.84 14.35 6.51
C TRP A 61 0.75 15.38 6.25
N GLN A 62 0.75 16.46 7.02
CA GLN A 62 -0.18 17.58 6.83
C GLN A 62 0.60 18.83 6.44
N PHE A 63 0.06 19.55 5.48
CA PHE A 63 0.60 20.81 5.00
C PHE A 63 -0.39 21.91 5.33
N MET A 64 0.04 22.87 6.10
CA MET A 64 -0.74 24.06 6.43
C MET A 64 -0.14 25.24 5.69
N TRP A 65 -0.87 25.70 4.68
CA TRP A 65 -0.52 26.88 3.91
C TRP A 65 -1.19 28.09 4.53
N THR A 66 -0.43 29.12 4.85
CA THR A 66 -0.95 30.40 5.33
C THR A 66 -0.75 31.44 4.25
N VAL A 67 -1.85 31.95 3.68
CA VAL A 67 -1.84 32.99 2.66
C VAL A 67 -2.15 34.33 3.31
N THR A 68 -1.38 35.34 2.96
CA THR A 68 -1.51 36.74 3.37
C THR A 68 -1.73 37.62 2.14
N GLY A 69 -2.32 38.82 2.33
CA GLY A 69 -2.69 39.70 1.22
C GLY A 69 -4.04 39.33 0.58
N THR A 70 -4.14 39.45 -0.74
CA THR A 70 -5.32 39.04 -1.51
C THR A 70 -5.44 37.53 -1.56
N GLY A 71 -6.64 37.00 -1.27
CA GLY A 71 -6.85 35.56 -1.12
C GLY A 71 -6.43 34.99 0.24
N ARG A 72 -6.28 35.86 1.26
CA ARG A 72 -5.91 35.48 2.63
C ARG A 72 -6.76 34.33 3.18
N GLY A 73 -6.08 33.34 3.75
CA GLY A 73 -6.71 32.18 4.34
C GLY A 73 -5.68 31.15 4.79
N VAL A 74 -6.18 30.11 5.45
CA VAL A 74 -5.39 28.92 5.78
C VAL A 74 -5.94 27.75 4.98
N GLN A 75 -5.07 27.04 4.26
CA GLN A 75 -5.42 25.88 3.47
C GLN A 75 -4.68 24.65 4.02
N TYR A 76 -5.41 23.54 4.14
CA TYR A 76 -4.84 22.28 4.62
C TYR A 76 -4.79 21.28 3.47
N GLN A 77 -3.64 20.66 3.31
CA GLN A 77 -3.44 19.55 2.40
C GLN A 77 -2.87 18.37 3.18
N LYS A 78 -3.16 17.14 2.74
CA LYS A 78 -2.67 15.92 3.38
C LYS A 78 -1.98 15.07 2.32
N ALA A 79 -0.86 14.46 2.69
CA ALA A 79 -0.22 13.41 1.92
C ALA A 79 -0.04 12.19 2.82
N THR A 80 -0.52 11.03 2.39
CA THR A 80 -0.19 9.76 3.03
C THR A 80 1.15 9.29 2.46
N VAL A 81 2.09 8.98 3.33
CA VAL A 81 3.41 8.46 2.96
C VAL A 81 3.51 7.01 3.44
N ALA A 82 3.89 6.12 2.53
CA ALA A 82 4.10 4.72 2.88
C ALA A 82 5.49 4.50 3.53
N PRO A 83 5.65 3.48 4.38
CA PRO A 83 6.96 3.05 4.87
C PRO A 83 7.95 2.86 3.72
N ALA A 84 9.23 3.16 3.99
CA ALA A 84 10.28 2.86 3.04
C ALA A 84 10.18 1.38 2.67
N PRO A 85 10.39 1.01 1.40
CA PRO A 85 10.42 -0.39 1.02
C PRO A 85 11.49 -1.09 1.87
N ALA A 86 11.05 -1.96 2.78
CA ALA A 86 11.96 -2.75 3.58
C ALA A 86 12.81 -3.61 2.64
N ARG A 87 14.08 -3.86 3.01
CA ARG A 87 14.99 -4.74 2.26
C ARG A 87 14.54 -6.22 2.19
N GLY A 88 13.32 -6.53 2.63
CA GLY A 88 12.69 -7.83 2.49
C GLY A 88 12.17 -8.04 1.07
N ARG A 89 12.23 -9.29 0.60
CA ARG A 89 11.73 -9.70 -0.70
C ARG A 89 10.20 -9.56 -0.69
N SER A 90 9.67 -8.50 -1.30
CA SER A 90 8.23 -8.27 -1.52
C SER A 90 7.95 -8.21 -3.02
N TYR A 91 6.90 -8.90 -3.48
CA TYR A 91 6.51 -8.88 -4.89
C TYR A 91 5.69 -7.65 -5.29
N ALA A 92 5.16 -6.91 -4.31
CA ALA A 92 4.36 -5.70 -4.52
C ALA A 92 4.76 -4.58 -3.56
N SER A 93 4.66 -3.33 -4.05
CA SER A 93 4.84 -2.12 -3.25
C SER A 93 3.50 -1.63 -2.65
N THR A 94 3.60 -0.79 -1.63
CA THR A 94 2.48 0.02 -1.11
C THR A 94 1.79 0.84 -2.19
N THR A 95 2.55 1.34 -3.17
CA THR A 95 2.02 2.03 -4.36
C THR A 95 1.20 1.09 -5.24
N ASP A 96 1.66 -0.14 -5.47
CA ASP A 96 0.89 -1.16 -6.21
C ASP A 96 -0.42 -1.49 -5.49
N LEU A 97 -0.39 -1.60 -4.15
CA LEU A 97 -1.58 -1.84 -3.33
C LEU A 97 -2.57 -0.66 -3.39
N ALA A 98 -2.08 0.58 -3.33
CA ALA A 98 -2.91 1.77 -3.48
C ALA A 98 -3.57 1.83 -4.87
N ASN A 99 -2.81 1.50 -5.93
CA ASN A 99 -3.30 1.43 -7.29
C ASN A 99 -4.35 0.33 -7.48
N TRP A 100 -4.21 -0.78 -6.76
CA TRP A 100 -5.17 -1.89 -6.72
C TRP A 100 -6.46 -1.48 -6.00
N LEU A 101 -6.35 -0.93 -4.79
CA LEU A 101 -7.49 -0.52 -3.95
C LEU A 101 -8.26 0.70 -4.49
N LYS A 102 -7.63 1.50 -5.37
CA LYS A 102 -8.11 2.83 -5.77
C LYS A 102 -8.39 3.74 -4.56
N ALA A 103 -7.69 3.50 -3.46
CA ALA A 103 -7.85 4.18 -2.19
C ALA A 103 -6.50 4.29 -1.46
N ALA A 104 -6.45 5.08 -0.40
CA ALA A 104 -5.29 5.13 0.47
C ALA A 104 -5.05 3.73 1.08
N PRO A 105 -3.83 3.17 0.96
CA PRO A 105 -3.50 1.89 1.55
C PRO A 105 -3.52 2.00 3.09
N PRO A 106 -3.83 0.91 3.79
CA PRO A 106 -3.90 0.91 5.24
C PRO A 106 -2.51 1.16 5.87
N LEU A 107 -2.48 1.67 7.11
CA LEU A 107 -1.24 1.99 7.84
C LEU A 107 -0.29 0.79 7.97
N ASN A 108 -0.83 -0.42 8.06
CA ASN A 108 -0.08 -1.68 8.13
C ASN A 108 0.14 -2.35 6.76
N ALA A 109 -0.04 -1.63 5.64
CA ALA A 109 0.10 -2.17 4.28
C ALA A 109 1.44 -2.88 4.05
N GLN A 110 2.54 -2.31 4.53
CA GLN A 110 3.88 -2.90 4.37
C GLN A 110 3.96 -4.30 5.03
N ALA A 111 3.52 -4.41 6.28
CA ALA A 111 3.53 -5.68 7.01
C ALA A 111 2.61 -6.73 6.38
N LEU A 112 1.45 -6.29 5.84
CA LEU A 112 0.54 -7.15 5.10
C LEU A 112 1.18 -7.69 3.80
N LEU A 113 1.86 -6.83 3.03
CA LEU A 113 2.53 -7.22 1.78
C LEU A 113 3.70 -8.18 2.03
N GLU A 114 4.47 -7.96 3.10
CA GLU A 114 5.55 -8.86 3.50
C GLU A 114 5.03 -10.22 3.95
N GLY A 115 3.99 -10.23 4.79
CA GLY A 115 3.31 -11.46 5.20
C GLY A 115 2.75 -12.22 4.00
N ALA A 116 2.12 -11.51 3.07
CA ALA A 116 1.55 -12.07 1.85
C ALA A 116 2.63 -12.70 0.96
N THR A 117 3.76 -12.01 0.80
CA THR A 117 4.89 -12.53 0.02
C THR A 117 5.46 -13.80 0.67
N ARG A 118 5.68 -13.80 1.99
CA ARG A 118 6.15 -15.01 2.71
C ARG A 118 5.16 -16.17 2.61
N PHE A 119 3.86 -15.89 2.60
CA PHE A 119 2.83 -16.91 2.43
C PHE A 119 2.88 -17.53 1.02
N LEU A 120 2.99 -16.68 -0.02
CA LEU A 120 3.13 -17.16 -1.39
C LEU A 120 4.38 -18.03 -1.56
N ASP A 121 5.54 -17.58 -1.08
CA ASP A 121 6.81 -18.33 -1.16
C ASP A 121 6.73 -19.67 -0.42
N ASN A 122 6.22 -19.69 0.82
CA ASN A 122 6.27 -20.87 1.67
C ASN A 122 5.14 -21.88 1.44
N ARG A 123 4.01 -21.47 0.85
CA ARG A 123 2.81 -22.32 0.75
C ARG A 123 2.36 -22.56 -0.68
N VAL A 124 2.56 -21.60 -1.58
CA VAL A 124 1.91 -21.59 -2.89
C VAL A 124 2.92 -21.88 -4.01
N LEU A 125 4.08 -21.23 -3.96
CA LEU A 125 5.10 -21.31 -5.01
C LEU A 125 6.05 -22.50 -4.86
N LEU A 126 5.87 -23.36 -3.85
CA LEU A 126 6.72 -24.55 -3.62
C LEU A 126 6.82 -25.49 -4.82
N ALA A 127 5.76 -25.57 -5.64
CA ALA A 127 5.70 -26.41 -6.83
C ALA A 127 5.76 -25.61 -8.15
N ALA A 128 5.85 -24.28 -8.08
CA ALA A 128 5.86 -23.42 -9.26
C ALA A 128 7.28 -23.35 -9.84
N VAL A 129 7.41 -23.51 -11.15
CA VAL A 129 8.68 -23.38 -11.87
C VAL A 129 8.62 -22.13 -12.75
N TYR A 130 9.53 -21.19 -12.51
CA TYR A 130 9.65 -19.96 -13.29
C TYR A 130 11.09 -19.44 -13.26
N ASP A 131 11.44 -18.65 -14.27
CA ASP A 131 12.79 -18.08 -14.38
C ASP A 131 13.02 -16.99 -13.33
N ILE A 132 14.16 -17.06 -12.66
CA ILE A 132 14.60 -16.11 -11.64
C ILE A 132 15.97 -15.52 -11.99
N ASN A 133 16.22 -14.30 -11.52
CA ASN A 133 17.52 -13.64 -11.61
C ASN A 133 18.44 -14.03 -10.43
N LEU A 134 19.65 -13.47 -10.39
CA LEU A 134 20.63 -13.72 -9.32
C LEU A 134 20.16 -13.28 -7.92
N ASP A 135 19.22 -12.34 -7.84
CA ASP A 135 18.59 -11.88 -6.60
C ASP A 135 17.38 -12.77 -6.20
N GLY A 136 17.14 -13.84 -6.96
CA GLY A 136 15.98 -14.72 -6.82
C GLY A 136 14.69 -14.12 -7.38
N MET A 137 14.66 -12.90 -7.88
CA MET A 137 13.43 -12.28 -8.36
C MET A 137 13.01 -12.84 -9.72
N PRO A 138 11.70 -13.03 -9.98
CA PRO A 138 11.21 -13.52 -11.25
C PRO A 138 11.58 -12.58 -12.39
N THR A 139 11.97 -13.13 -13.54
CA THR A 139 12.43 -12.35 -14.71
C THR A 139 11.33 -12.15 -15.76
N SER A 140 10.38 -13.09 -15.83
CA SER A 140 9.26 -13.01 -16.77
C SER A 140 8.26 -11.92 -16.35
N THR A 141 7.99 -10.97 -17.23
CA THR A 141 7.05 -9.87 -16.98
C THR A 141 5.65 -10.35 -16.61
N THR A 142 5.21 -11.47 -17.19
CA THR A 142 3.93 -12.10 -16.86
C THR A 142 3.91 -12.64 -15.43
N VAL A 143 4.99 -13.29 -15.00
CA VAL A 143 5.12 -13.85 -13.64
C VAL A 143 5.23 -12.72 -12.61
N ILE A 144 6.03 -11.68 -12.90
CA ILE A 144 6.14 -10.48 -12.05
C ILE A 144 4.77 -9.84 -11.83
N LYS A 145 4.02 -9.62 -12.92
CA LYS A 145 2.68 -9.02 -12.83
C LYS A 145 1.72 -9.90 -12.05
N ALA A 146 1.70 -11.20 -12.33
CA ALA A 146 0.82 -12.14 -11.63
C ALA A 146 1.12 -12.21 -10.12
N LEU A 147 2.40 -12.26 -9.74
CA LEU A 147 2.80 -12.26 -8.33
C LEU A 147 2.48 -10.94 -7.64
N ARG A 148 2.67 -9.81 -8.32
CA ARG A 148 2.27 -8.49 -7.81
C ARG A 148 0.76 -8.43 -7.56
N ASP A 149 -0.04 -8.77 -8.58
CA ASP A 149 -1.50 -8.72 -8.50
C ASP A 149 -2.03 -9.70 -7.44
N ALA A 150 -1.45 -10.91 -7.34
CA ALA A 150 -1.81 -11.89 -6.33
C ALA A 150 -1.44 -11.44 -4.90
N THR A 151 -0.29 -10.78 -4.72
CA THR A 151 0.13 -10.24 -3.41
C THR A 151 -0.81 -9.11 -2.97
N CYS A 152 -1.20 -8.21 -3.89
CA CYS A 152 -2.19 -7.18 -3.63
C CYS A 152 -3.55 -7.79 -3.25
N ALA A 153 -4.06 -8.75 -4.03
CA ALA A 153 -5.34 -9.41 -3.77
C ALA A 153 -5.36 -10.21 -2.45
N LEU A 154 -4.20 -10.72 -2.01
CA LEU A 154 -4.07 -11.39 -0.72
C LEU A 154 -4.08 -10.38 0.44
N ALA A 155 -3.33 -9.28 0.30
CA ALA A 155 -3.25 -8.23 1.30
C ALA A 155 -4.61 -7.52 1.51
N THR A 156 -5.36 -7.27 0.44
CA THR A 156 -6.72 -6.70 0.55
C THR A 156 -7.69 -7.65 1.25
N TRP A 157 -7.60 -8.95 0.95
CA TRP A 157 -8.44 -9.95 1.58
C TRP A 157 -8.11 -10.11 3.07
N TRP A 158 -6.82 -10.15 3.45
CA TRP A 158 -6.42 -10.17 4.86
C TRP A 158 -6.89 -8.94 5.61
N HIS A 159 -6.76 -7.75 5.00
CA HIS A 159 -7.28 -6.53 5.59
C HIS A 159 -8.79 -6.59 5.82
N ALA A 160 -9.56 -7.08 4.82
CA ALA A 160 -11.01 -7.25 4.95
C ALA A 160 -11.43 -8.25 6.04
N GLN A 161 -10.59 -9.25 6.33
CA GLN A 161 -10.82 -10.24 7.39
C GLN A 161 -10.31 -9.78 8.76
N GLY A 162 -9.69 -8.60 8.86
CA GLY A 162 -9.06 -8.12 10.09
C GLY A 162 -7.81 -8.90 10.49
N ILE A 163 -7.16 -9.59 9.55
CA ILE A 163 -5.90 -10.29 9.77
C ILE A 163 -4.77 -9.26 9.65
N GLU A 164 -3.97 -9.12 10.70
CA GLU A 164 -2.81 -8.22 10.72
C GLU A 164 -1.51 -9.00 10.47
N GLY A 165 -0.49 -8.33 9.94
CA GLY A 165 0.63 -8.92 9.18
C GLY A 165 1.37 -10.14 9.80
N GLU A 166 1.50 -10.24 11.13
CA GLU A 166 2.14 -11.40 11.79
C GLU A 166 1.15 -12.54 12.11
N ASP A 167 -0.14 -12.22 12.29
CA ASP A 167 -1.20 -13.19 12.62
C ASP A 167 -1.62 -14.05 11.42
N ALA A 168 -1.17 -13.72 10.21
CA ALA A 168 -1.37 -14.57 9.03
C ALA A 168 -0.76 -15.99 9.20
N ASN A 169 0.20 -16.16 10.11
CA ASN A 169 0.75 -17.46 10.49
C ASN A 169 0.09 -18.09 11.73
N SER A 170 -0.67 -17.33 12.51
CA SER A 170 -1.36 -17.84 13.70
C SER A 170 -2.51 -18.75 13.28
N VAL A 171 -2.35 -20.04 13.50
CA VAL A 171 -3.44 -21.02 13.39
C VAL A 171 -4.34 -20.74 14.59
N TYR A 172 -5.49 -20.12 14.38
CA TYR A 172 -6.53 -20.10 15.41
C TYR A 172 -6.91 -21.55 15.72
N THR A 173 -6.33 -22.04 16.82
CA THR A 173 -6.77 -23.23 17.55
C THR A 173 -8.12 -22.87 18.15
N THR A 174 -9.16 -23.55 17.67
CA THR A 174 -10.50 -23.74 18.25
C THR A 174 -10.96 -22.68 19.26
N VAL A 175 -11.91 -21.83 18.87
CA VAL A 175 -12.63 -20.98 19.84
C VAL A 175 -13.84 -21.74 20.38
N SER A 176 -13.78 -22.10 21.66
CA SER A 176 -14.93 -22.61 22.41
C SER A 176 -15.56 -21.46 23.21
N ILE A 177 -16.74 -20.97 22.80
CA ILE A 177 -17.60 -20.13 23.64
C ILE A 177 -18.70 -21.04 24.20
N GLY A 178 -18.48 -21.55 25.42
CA GLY A 178 -19.43 -22.45 26.08
C GLY A 178 -19.72 -23.74 25.29
N SER A 179 -20.96 -24.24 25.37
CA SER A 179 -21.40 -25.49 24.74
C SER A 179 -21.66 -25.40 23.23
N ALA A 180 -21.37 -24.26 22.59
CA ALA A 180 -21.54 -24.09 21.16
C ALA A 180 -20.23 -24.41 20.43
N SER A 181 -20.25 -25.44 19.58
CA SER A 181 -19.15 -25.78 18.66
C SER A 181 -19.57 -25.50 17.23
N PHE A 182 -18.74 -24.76 16.49
CA PHE A 182 -18.91 -24.54 15.05
C PHE A 182 -17.88 -25.39 14.31
N THR A 183 -18.36 -26.41 13.59
CA THR A 183 -17.52 -27.26 12.74
C THR A 183 -17.82 -26.92 11.29
N ARG A 184 -16.81 -26.48 10.53
CA ARG A 184 -16.93 -26.30 9.08
C ARG A 184 -16.84 -27.67 8.41
N THR A 185 -17.86 -28.04 7.64
CA THR A 185 -17.87 -29.28 6.84
C THR A 185 -16.72 -29.25 5.82
N PRO A 186 -15.86 -30.28 5.74
CA PRO A 186 -14.81 -30.32 4.73
C PRO A 186 -15.44 -30.42 3.33
N GLY A 187 -15.12 -29.45 2.47
CA GLY A 187 -15.55 -29.44 1.07
C GLY A 187 -14.88 -30.57 0.28
N ALA A 188 -15.64 -31.18 -0.62
CA ALA A 188 -15.19 -32.28 -1.48
C ALA A 188 -13.98 -31.87 -2.34
N GLY A 189 -13.05 -32.83 -2.52
CA GLY A 189 -11.76 -32.71 -3.19
C GLY A 189 -11.66 -31.74 -4.36
N GLY A 190 -11.18 -30.54 -4.07
CA GLY A 190 -10.38 -29.68 -4.94
C GLY A 190 -9.03 -29.48 -4.27
N ALA A 191 -8.01 -29.04 -5.02
CA ALA A 191 -6.68 -28.71 -4.48
C ALA A 191 -6.78 -27.99 -3.12
N PRO A 192 -5.82 -28.18 -2.18
CA PRO A 192 -5.89 -27.53 -0.88
C PRO A 192 -5.96 -26.02 -1.07
N SER A 193 -7.18 -25.47 -1.08
CA SER A 193 -7.42 -24.05 -0.98
C SER A 193 -7.11 -23.76 0.47
N ASP A 194 -5.85 -23.38 0.73
CA ASP A 194 -5.43 -22.91 2.03
C ASP A 194 -6.48 -21.86 2.45
N PRO A 195 -7.16 -22.04 3.61
CA PRO A 195 -8.24 -21.14 4.03
C PRO A 195 -7.77 -19.69 4.20
N ARG A 196 -6.47 -19.43 4.07
CA ARG A 196 -5.81 -18.11 4.12
C ARG A 196 -5.54 -17.50 2.75
N MET A 197 -5.89 -18.18 1.66
CA MET A 197 -5.70 -17.70 0.29
C MET A 197 -7.01 -17.14 -0.26
N SER A 198 -6.97 -15.93 -0.82
CA SER A 198 -8.15 -15.37 -1.50
C SER A 198 -8.41 -16.12 -2.81
N ARG A 199 -9.69 -16.29 -3.15
CA ARG A 199 -10.09 -16.91 -4.43
C ARG A 199 -9.50 -16.15 -5.63
N GLU A 200 -9.49 -14.82 -5.54
CA GLU A 200 -8.96 -13.94 -6.57
C GLU A 200 -7.44 -14.11 -6.75
N ALA A 201 -6.67 -14.22 -5.67
CA ALA A 201 -5.24 -14.51 -5.77
C ALA A 201 -4.98 -15.89 -6.41
N ALA A 202 -5.81 -16.89 -6.11
CA ALA A 202 -5.71 -18.21 -6.73
C ALA A 202 -6.03 -18.17 -8.23
N GLU A 203 -7.04 -17.41 -8.65
CA GLU A 203 -7.40 -17.23 -10.07
C GLU A 203 -6.28 -16.54 -10.85
N ILE A 204 -5.67 -15.49 -10.29
CA ILE A 204 -4.55 -14.75 -10.91
C ILE A 204 -3.34 -15.67 -11.13
N LEU A 205 -2.97 -16.45 -10.10
CA LEU A 205 -1.84 -17.37 -10.18
C LEU A 205 -2.12 -18.58 -11.09
N ALA A 206 -3.35 -19.07 -11.11
CA ALA A 206 -3.77 -20.13 -12.03
C ALA A 206 -3.76 -19.64 -13.49
N GLY A 207 -4.21 -18.40 -13.75
CA GLY A 207 -4.14 -17.77 -15.07
C GLY A 207 -2.71 -17.57 -15.57
N ALA A 208 -1.75 -17.41 -14.66
CA ALA A 208 -0.33 -17.33 -14.97
C ALA A 208 0.36 -18.70 -15.10
N GLY A 209 -0.36 -19.81 -14.91
CA GLY A 209 0.18 -21.17 -14.98
C GLY A 209 1.01 -21.59 -13.77
N LEU A 210 1.05 -20.78 -12.71
CA LEU A 210 1.87 -21.03 -11.52
C LEU A 210 1.28 -22.08 -10.57
N LEU A 211 0.00 -22.42 -10.72
CA LEU A 211 -0.71 -23.39 -9.86
C LEU A 211 -0.96 -24.76 -10.54
N GLY A 212 -0.32 -25.07 -11.66
CA GLY A 212 -0.38 -26.40 -12.28
C GLY A 212 -1.72 -26.81 -12.90
N HIS A 213 -2.83 -26.09 -12.66
CA HIS A 213 -4.12 -26.32 -13.32
C HIS A 213 -5.00 -25.05 -13.35
N PRO A 214 -5.69 -24.76 -14.48
CA PRO A 214 -6.73 -23.73 -14.50
C PRO A 214 -7.92 -24.17 -13.63
N ILE A 215 -8.42 -23.27 -12.79
CA ILE A 215 -9.64 -23.49 -12.01
C ILE A 215 -10.79 -23.49 -13.01
N ARG A 216 -11.31 -24.67 -13.38
CA ARG A 216 -12.50 -24.76 -14.22
C ARG A 216 -13.70 -24.35 -13.37
N SER A 217 -14.20 -23.13 -13.59
CA SER A 217 -15.52 -22.73 -13.08
C SER A 217 -16.58 -23.58 -13.78
N CYS A 218 -17.26 -24.44 -13.03
CA CYS A 218 -18.50 -25.08 -13.44
C CYS A 218 -19.65 -24.08 -13.32
#